data_AF-A0A7S4KVM6-F1
#
_entry.id   AF-A0A7S4KVM6-F1
#
_cell.length_a   1.000
_cell.length_b   1.000
_cell.length_c   1.000
_cell.angle_alpha   90.00
_cell.angle_beta   90.00
_cell.angle_gamma   90.00
#
_symmetry.space_group_name_H-M   'P 1'
#
loop_
_entity.id
_entity.type
_entity.pdbx_description
1 polymer ?
#
loop_
_entity_poly.entity_id
_entity_poly.type
_entity_poly.pdbx_seq_one_letter_code
_entity_poly.pdbx_strand_id
1 'polypeptide(L)'
;EQVANGGAPVSAGFSAPKASFILALVDDFVSGKISAEMVANASDREAAKLLMGLKGIGDWCAGGVLMHFLNRADIMLYGDITIRNYLNDLYDINHQDSSETLLESAADFGDTAVNRNLIDAVAKKYNWQPYRSVVSYLMYHLQEENLVLL
;
A
#
# COMPACT_ATOMS: atom_id res chain seq x y z
N GLU A 1 -4.37 -20.87 -26.89
CA GLU A 1 -4.90 -22.06 -26.17
C GLU A 1 -4.21 -22.33 -24.80
N GLN A 2 -3.54 -21.34 -24.16
CA GLN A 2 -2.84 -21.55 -22.86
C GLN A 2 -3.42 -20.77 -21.66
N VAL A 3 -4.47 -19.96 -21.86
CA VAL A 3 -4.93 -19.00 -20.83
C VAL A 3 -5.87 -19.63 -19.78
N ALA A 4 -6.42 -20.82 -20.03
CA ALA A 4 -7.48 -21.38 -19.19
C ALA A 4 -7.02 -22.08 -17.88
N ASN A 5 -5.73 -22.43 -17.74
CA ASN A 5 -5.24 -23.24 -16.60
C ASN A 5 -4.17 -22.56 -15.71
N GLY A 6 -4.01 -21.23 -15.77
CA GLY A 6 -3.10 -20.50 -14.87
C GLY A 6 -1.66 -20.32 -15.35
N GLY A 7 -1.33 -20.78 -16.56
CA GLY A 7 -0.10 -20.44 -17.29
C GLY A 7 1.23 -20.60 -16.52
N ALA A 8 2.27 -19.95 -17.04
CA ALA A 8 3.61 -19.92 -16.45
C ALA A 8 3.65 -19.39 -14.98
N PRO A 9 2.81 -18.43 -14.55
CA PRO A 9 2.85 -17.95 -13.16
C PRO A 9 2.43 -19.03 -12.14
N VAL A 10 1.42 -19.87 -12.42
CA VAL A 10 1.05 -20.94 -11.49
C VAL A 10 2.21 -21.95 -11.34
N SER A 11 2.87 -22.31 -12.44
CA SER A 11 4.06 -23.18 -12.37
C SER A 11 5.25 -22.55 -11.62
N ALA A 12 5.27 -21.22 -11.48
CA ALA A 12 6.27 -20.49 -10.69
C ALA A 12 5.88 -20.33 -9.21
N GLY A 13 4.79 -20.95 -8.75
CA GLY A 13 4.37 -20.95 -7.33
C GLY A 13 3.35 -19.87 -6.95
N PHE A 14 2.81 -19.12 -7.92
CA PHE A 14 1.72 -18.20 -7.64
C PHE A 14 0.39 -18.94 -7.48
N SER A 15 -0.46 -18.45 -6.56
CA SER A 15 -1.84 -18.93 -6.47
C SER A 15 -2.61 -18.61 -7.75
N ALA A 16 -3.64 -19.39 -8.07
CA ALA A 16 -4.48 -19.17 -9.25
C ALA A 16 -5.03 -17.73 -9.37
N PRO A 17 -5.55 -17.09 -8.30
CA PRO A 17 -5.96 -15.68 -8.37
C PRO A 17 -4.81 -14.73 -8.70
N LYS A 18 -3.65 -14.88 -8.04
CA LYS A 18 -2.47 -14.03 -8.30
C LYS A 18 -1.94 -14.22 -9.73
N ALA A 19 -1.92 -15.45 -10.22
CA ALA A 19 -1.57 -15.73 -11.61
C ALA A 19 -2.52 -15.04 -12.60
N SER A 20 -3.83 -15.07 -12.34
CA SER A 20 -4.81 -14.34 -13.16
C SER A 20 -4.58 -12.82 -13.14
N PHE A 21 -4.22 -12.25 -11.98
CA PHE A 21 -3.92 -10.83 -11.86
C PHE A 21 -2.66 -10.44 -12.65
N ILE A 22 -1.60 -11.24 -12.54
CA ILE A 22 -0.36 -11.04 -13.29
C ILE A 22 -0.62 -11.08 -14.80
N LEU A 23 -1.37 -12.06 -15.29
CA LEU A 23 -1.70 -12.16 -16.72
C LEU A 23 -2.54 -10.97 -17.19
N ALA A 24 -3.56 -10.57 -16.41
CA ALA A 24 -4.37 -9.40 -16.72
C ALA A 24 -3.53 -8.11 -16.72
N LEU A 25 -2.56 -7.99 -15.81
CA LEU A 25 -1.62 -6.87 -15.78
C LEU A 25 -0.78 -6.80 -17.06
N VAL A 26 -0.25 -7.95 -17.51
CA VAL A 26 0.51 -8.01 -18.77
C VAL A 26 -0.35 -7.56 -19.94
N ASP A 27 -1.59 -8.05 -20.04
CA ASP A 27 -2.51 -7.66 -21.12
C ASP A 27 -2.84 -6.15 -21.08
N ASP A 28 -3.06 -5.58 -19.90
CA ASP A 28 -3.33 -4.15 -19.71
C ASP A 28 -2.13 -3.28 -20.14
N PHE A 29 -0.88 -3.73 -19.91
CA PHE A 29 0.32 -3.04 -20.38
C PHE A 29 0.55 -3.21 -21.90
N VAL A 30 0.38 -4.42 -22.43
CA VAL A 30 0.58 -4.71 -23.85
C VAL A 30 -0.45 -3.99 -24.72
N SER A 31 -1.70 -3.88 -24.25
CA SER A 31 -2.77 -3.15 -24.93
C SER A 31 -2.63 -1.62 -24.86
N GLY A 32 -1.70 -1.11 -24.04
CA GLY A 32 -1.52 0.33 -23.83
C GLY A 32 -2.59 0.99 -22.96
N LYS A 33 -3.44 0.20 -22.29
CA LYS A 33 -4.44 0.71 -21.33
C LYS A 33 -3.75 1.43 -20.16
N ILE A 34 -2.56 0.96 -19.77
CA ILE A 34 -1.70 1.61 -18.78
C ILE A 34 -0.24 1.53 -19.23
N SER A 35 0.58 2.50 -18.82
CA SER A 35 2.03 2.46 -18.99
C SER A 35 2.74 3.03 -17.77
N ALA A 36 4.00 2.68 -17.58
CA ALA A 36 4.81 3.21 -16.48
C ALA A 36 4.90 4.75 -16.51
N GLU A 37 5.03 5.32 -17.71
CA GLU A 37 5.10 6.77 -17.92
C GLU A 37 3.79 7.47 -17.51
N MET A 38 2.64 6.90 -17.88
CA MET A 38 1.33 7.41 -17.46
C MET A 38 1.21 7.49 -15.93
N VAL A 39 1.63 6.44 -15.23
CA VAL A 39 1.56 6.40 -13.76
C VAL A 39 2.58 7.36 -13.12
N ALA A 40 3.81 7.41 -13.64
CA ALA A 40 4.87 8.26 -13.10
C ALA A 40 4.58 9.77 -13.24
N ASN A 41 3.96 10.17 -14.35
CA ASN A 41 3.63 11.57 -14.64
C ASN A 41 2.30 12.03 -14.03
N ALA A 42 1.47 11.09 -13.56
CA ALA A 42 0.21 11.40 -12.91
C ALA A 42 0.42 11.94 -11.48
N SER A 43 -0.54 12.75 -11.02
CA SER A 43 -0.60 13.12 -9.60
C SER A 43 -0.80 11.87 -8.74
N ASP A 44 -0.43 11.92 -7.45
CA ASP A 44 -0.53 10.75 -6.55
C ASP A 44 -1.92 10.12 -6.58
N ARG A 45 -2.96 10.96 -6.64
CA ARG A 45 -4.34 10.51 -6.72
C ARG A 45 -4.69 9.84 -8.04
N GLU A 46 -4.27 10.43 -9.15
CA GLU A 46 -4.54 9.88 -10.48
C GLU A 46 -3.76 8.58 -10.68
N ALA A 47 -2.49 8.55 -10.26
CA ALA A 47 -1.66 7.37 -10.29
C ALA A 47 -2.28 6.23 -9.47
N ALA A 48 -2.76 6.50 -8.26
CA ALA A 48 -3.50 5.53 -7.46
C ALA A 48 -4.75 5.00 -8.17
N LYS A 49 -5.56 5.89 -8.77
CA LYS A 49 -6.77 5.49 -9.52
C LYS A 49 -6.44 4.62 -10.73
N LEU A 50 -5.39 4.96 -11.48
CA LEU A 50 -4.90 4.16 -12.60
C LEU A 50 -4.51 2.75 -12.13
N LEU A 51 -3.77 2.68 -11.02
CA LEU A 51 -3.32 1.40 -10.44
C LEU A 51 -4.49 0.57 -9.89
N MET A 52 -5.43 1.17 -9.16
CA MET A 52 -6.61 0.49 -8.63
C MET A 52 -7.61 0.06 -9.71
N GLY A 53 -7.52 0.64 -10.90
CA GLY A 53 -8.26 0.17 -12.08
C GLY A 53 -7.77 -1.18 -12.61
N LEU A 54 -6.62 -1.68 -12.12
CA LEU A 54 -6.06 -2.97 -12.48
C LEU A 54 -6.62 -4.07 -11.58
N LYS A 55 -6.85 -5.24 -12.18
CA LYS A 55 -7.42 -6.39 -11.47
C LYS A 55 -6.48 -6.85 -10.35
N GLY A 56 -6.99 -6.85 -9.11
CA GLY A 56 -6.26 -7.35 -7.95
C GLY A 56 -5.37 -6.32 -7.25
N ILE A 57 -5.40 -5.05 -7.67
CA ILE A 57 -4.71 -3.95 -6.99
C ILE A 57 -5.74 -3.13 -6.20
N GLY A 58 -5.57 -3.06 -4.88
CA GLY A 58 -6.34 -2.18 -3.99
C GLY A 58 -5.49 -1.06 -3.40
N ASP A 59 -6.10 -0.22 -2.57
CA ASP A 59 -5.51 0.99 -1.98
C ASP A 59 -4.09 0.80 -1.44
N TRP A 60 -3.88 -0.24 -0.60
CA TRP A 60 -2.58 -0.52 0.00
C TRP A 60 -1.51 -0.81 -1.06
N CYS A 61 -1.85 -1.61 -2.07
CA CYS A 61 -0.92 -1.98 -3.12
C CYS A 61 -0.61 -0.78 -4.03
N ALA A 62 -1.64 0.01 -4.38
CA ALA A 62 -1.46 1.23 -5.17
C ALA A 62 -0.58 2.25 -4.42
N GLY A 63 -0.88 2.54 -3.16
CA GLY A 63 -0.04 3.40 -2.31
C GLY A 63 1.38 2.86 -2.16
N GLY A 64 1.52 1.54 -2.01
CA GLY A 64 2.81 0.87 -1.94
C GLY A 64 3.65 1.08 -3.20
N VAL A 65 3.03 1.08 -4.39
CA VAL A 65 3.69 1.44 -5.65
C VAL A 65 4.18 2.89 -5.64
N LEU A 66 3.30 3.83 -5.25
CA LEU A 66 3.65 5.26 -5.21
C LEU A 66 4.81 5.53 -4.24
N MET A 67 4.77 4.90 -3.07
CA MET A 67 5.78 5.07 -2.03
C MET A 67 7.11 4.41 -2.43
N HIS A 68 7.11 3.10 -2.70
CA HIS A 68 8.34 2.31 -2.86
C HIS A 68 9.00 2.39 -4.22
N PHE A 69 8.22 2.62 -5.28
CA PHE A 69 8.72 2.52 -6.65
C PHE A 69 8.72 3.87 -7.37
N LEU A 70 7.85 4.82 -6.95
CA LEU A 70 7.82 6.17 -7.49
C LEU A 70 8.37 7.24 -6.53
N ASN A 71 8.84 6.83 -5.35
CA ASN A 71 9.45 7.71 -4.34
C ASN A 71 8.57 8.93 -4.00
N ARG A 72 7.24 8.78 -4.01
CA ARG A 72 6.33 9.84 -3.56
C ARG A 72 6.50 10.02 -2.07
N ALA A 73 6.84 11.24 -1.63
CA ALA A 73 7.29 11.51 -0.27
C ALA A 73 6.15 11.58 0.76
N ASP A 74 4.91 11.78 0.32
CA ASP A 74 3.77 12.07 1.19
C ASP A 74 2.64 11.03 1.14
N ILE A 75 2.98 9.77 0.90
CA ILE A 75 2.05 8.63 0.93
C ILE A 75 2.10 7.94 2.30
N MET A 76 0.93 7.62 2.87
CA MET A 76 0.80 6.85 4.11
C MET A 76 0.00 5.57 3.87
N LEU A 77 0.55 4.43 4.27
CA LEU A 77 -0.12 3.11 4.18
C LEU A 77 -0.81 2.77 5.50
N TYR A 78 -1.98 3.36 5.72
CA TYR A 78 -2.75 3.19 6.95
C TYR A 78 -3.12 1.73 7.27
N GLY A 79 -3.27 0.87 6.26
CA GLY A 79 -3.57 -0.55 6.43
C GLY A 79 -2.34 -1.43 6.71
N ASP A 80 -1.14 -0.85 6.72
CA ASP A 80 0.10 -1.60 6.89
C ASP A 80 0.25 -2.13 8.31
N ILE A 81 0.37 -3.45 8.44
CA ILE A 81 0.43 -4.14 9.73
C ILE A 81 1.72 -3.79 10.49
N THR A 82 2.83 -3.65 9.78
CA THR A 82 4.16 -3.35 10.33
C THR A 82 4.14 -1.97 10.97
N ILE A 83 3.67 -0.94 10.25
CA ILE A 83 3.49 0.42 10.79
C ILE A 83 2.51 0.43 11.98
N ARG A 84 1.38 -0.28 11.86
CA ARG A 84 0.39 -0.35 12.94
C ARG A 84 0.98 -0.97 14.19
N ASN A 85 1.65 -2.10 14.09
CA ASN A 85 2.23 -2.78 15.24
C ASN A 85 3.30 -1.90 15.90
N TYR A 86 4.20 -1.32 15.12
CA TYR A 86 5.22 -0.41 15.62
C TYR A 86 4.64 0.76 16.43
N LEU A 87 3.59 1.40 15.93
CA LEU A 87 2.95 2.51 16.65
C LEU A 87 2.21 2.05 17.92
N ASN A 88 1.60 0.87 17.91
CA ASN A 88 0.95 0.35 19.10
C ASN A 88 1.98 0.05 20.20
N ASP A 89 3.12 -0.53 19.83
CA ASP A 89 4.23 -0.76 20.77
C ASP A 89 4.82 0.56 21.29
N LEU A 90 5.03 1.54 20.40
CA LEU A 90 5.61 2.85 20.76
C LEU A 90 4.72 3.64 21.73
N TYR A 91 3.40 3.49 21.63
CA TYR A 91 2.42 4.22 22.44
C TYR A 91 1.75 3.39 23.54
N ASP A 92 2.19 2.14 23.76
CA ASP A 92 1.65 1.21 24.76
C ASP A 92 0.11 1.02 24.64
N ILE A 93 -0.37 0.86 23.40
CA ILE A 93 -1.80 0.76 23.10
C ILE A 93 -2.23 -0.71 23.06
N ASN A 94 -3.12 -1.10 23.99
CA ASN A 94 -3.71 -2.43 24.02
C ASN A 94 -4.73 -2.62 22.87
N HIS A 95 -4.42 -3.56 21.98
CA HIS A 95 -5.22 -3.92 20.80
C HIS A 95 -6.64 -4.47 21.11
N GLN A 96 -6.91 -4.87 22.36
CA GLN A 96 -8.17 -5.54 22.72
C GLN A 96 -9.31 -4.57 23.09
N ASP A 97 -9.01 -3.36 23.57
CA ASP A 97 -10.01 -2.48 24.19
C ASP A 97 -10.41 -1.28 23.32
N SER A 98 -9.63 -0.93 22.29
CA SER A 98 -9.90 0.20 21.40
C SER A 98 -10.19 -0.26 19.98
N SER A 99 -11.47 -0.29 19.62
CA SER A 99 -11.93 -0.50 18.25
C SER A 99 -11.65 0.72 17.34
N GLU A 100 -10.49 1.36 17.44
CA GLU A 100 -10.06 2.46 16.54
C GLU A 100 -9.53 1.95 15.20
N THR A 101 -9.66 0.65 14.94
CA THR A 101 -9.21 -0.04 13.74
C THR A 101 -10.32 -0.19 12.69
N LEU A 102 -11.23 0.79 12.60
CA LEU A 102 -12.06 0.97 11.42
C LEU A 102 -11.20 1.61 10.31
N LEU A 103 -10.49 0.76 9.59
CA LEU A 103 -9.83 1.14 8.34
C LEU A 103 -10.87 1.21 7.24
N GLU A 104 -11.34 2.42 6.93
CA GLU A 104 -12.18 2.66 5.76
C GLU A 104 -11.32 2.73 4.48
N SER A 105 -10.02 3.03 4.60
CA SER A 105 -9.03 2.91 3.53
C SER A 105 -7.65 2.51 4.05
N ALA A 106 -6.93 1.75 3.23
CA ALA A 106 -5.60 1.24 3.55
C ALA A 106 -4.45 2.16 3.08
N ALA A 107 -4.76 3.27 2.39
CA ALA A 107 -3.82 4.31 1.97
C ALA A 107 -4.48 5.70 2.01
N ASP A 108 -3.69 6.78 2.06
CA ASP A 108 -4.25 8.15 2.06
C ASP A 108 -4.58 8.65 0.65
N PHE A 109 -5.86 8.72 0.30
CA PHE A 109 -6.31 9.43 -0.90
C PHE A 109 -7.45 10.38 -0.55
N GLY A 110 -7.43 11.64 -1.00
CA GLY A 110 -8.47 12.62 -0.64
C GLY A 110 -9.95 12.34 -1.03
N ASP A 111 -10.32 11.20 -1.64
CA ASP A 111 -11.72 10.70 -1.76
C ASP A 111 -12.00 9.46 -0.92
N THR A 112 -11.00 8.92 -0.24
CA THR A 112 -11.23 7.85 0.72
C THR A 112 -11.89 8.43 1.95
N ALA A 113 -12.78 7.66 2.56
CA ALA A 113 -13.44 8.07 3.78
C ALA A 113 -12.42 8.32 4.90
N VAL A 114 -12.77 9.20 5.84
CA VAL A 114 -11.82 9.74 6.82
C VAL A 114 -11.19 8.60 7.60
N ASN A 115 -9.87 8.45 7.48
CA ASN A 115 -9.16 7.46 8.28
C ASN A 115 -9.16 7.90 9.74
N ARG A 116 -9.84 7.15 10.61
CA ARG A 116 -9.95 7.46 12.04
C ARG A 116 -9.06 6.56 12.88
N ASN A 117 -7.94 6.14 12.32
CA ASN A 117 -6.99 5.29 13.03
C ASN A 117 -5.94 6.13 13.78
N LEU A 118 -5.28 5.48 14.73
CA LEU A 118 -4.16 6.03 15.49
C LEU A 118 -3.11 6.70 14.59
N ILE A 119 -2.77 6.07 13.46
CA ILE A 119 -1.76 6.58 12.53
C ILE A 119 -2.12 7.99 12.05
N ASP A 120 -3.38 8.22 11.65
CA ASP A 120 -3.84 9.52 11.18
C ASP A 120 -3.81 10.58 12.29
N ALA A 121 -4.24 10.22 13.51
CA ALA A 121 -4.20 11.11 14.66
C ALA A 121 -2.77 11.51 15.03
N VAL A 122 -1.84 10.55 15.05
CA VAL A 122 -0.41 10.77 15.33
C VAL A 122 0.22 11.60 14.22
N ALA A 123 -0.03 11.27 12.95
CA ALA A 123 0.50 12.00 11.80
C ALA A 123 0.10 13.48 11.81
N LYS A 124 -1.16 13.78 12.17
CA LYS A 124 -1.66 15.15 12.34
C LYS A 124 -1.05 15.85 13.55
N LYS A 125 -1.01 15.17 14.70
CA LYS A 125 -0.45 15.73 15.95
C LYS A 125 1.01 16.17 15.78
N TYR A 126 1.80 15.40 15.03
CA TYR A 126 3.23 15.67 14.83
C TYR A 126 3.56 16.25 13.45
N ASN A 127 2.54 16.62 12.66
CA ASN A 127 2.69 17.27 11.36
C ASN A 127 3.68 16.56 10.41
N TRP A 128 3.44 15.28 10.12
CA TRP A 128 4.32 14.48 9.27
C TRP A 128 4.32 14.89 7.79
N GLN A 129 3.35 15.70 7.35
CA GLN A 129 3.36 16.25 6.00
C GLN A 129 4.50 17.26 5.81
N PRO A 130 5.11 17.32 4.61
CA PRO A 130 4.79 16.55 3.40
C PRO A 130 5.67 15.28 3.23
N TYR A 131 6.07 14.62 4.32
CA TYR A 131 7.08 13.55 4.33
C TYR A 131 6.60 12.26 5.01
N ARG A 132 5.31 11.95 4.95
CA ARG A 132 4.73 10.76 5.61
C ARG A 132 5.36 9.43 5.16
N SER A 133 5.81 9.34 3.91
CA SER A 133 6.51 8.16 3.42
C SER A 133 7.88 7.99 4.06
N VAL A 134 8.60 9.10 4.30
CA VAL A 134 9.90 9.07 4.99
C VAL A 134 9.73 8.53 6.42
N VAL A 135 8.69 8.97 7.11
CA VAL A 135 8.36 8.46 8.45
C VAL A 135 8.06 6.96 8.39
N SER A 136 7.31 6.50 7.38
CA SER A 136 7.02 5.08 7.18
C SER A 136 8.29 4.25 6.95
N TYR A 137 9.24 4.74 6.14
CA TYR A 137 10.55 4.09 5.96
C TYR A 137 11.35 3.99 7.25
N LEU A 138 11.35 5.04 8.07
CA LEU A 138 12.02 5.01 9.37
C LEU A 138 11.38 3.97 10.30
N MET A 139 10.05 3.86 10.30
CA MET A 139 9.35 2.84 11.09
C MET A 139 9.70 1.43 10.63
N TYR A 140 9.72 1.18 9.32
CA TYR A 140 10.17 -0.11 8.79
C TYR A 140 11.59 -0.44 9.23
N HIS A 141 12.51 0.52 9.10
CA HIS A 141 13.89 0.34 9.50
C HIS A 141 14.06 0.07 11.01
N LEU A 142 13.40 0.86 11.86
CA LEU A 142 13.46 0.69 13.31
C LEU A 142 12.83 -0.62 13.77
N GLN A 143 11.78 -1.10 13.10
CA GLN A 143 11.23 -2.41 13.39
C GLN A 143 12.19 -3.54 13.02
N GLU A 144 12.87 -3.46 11.86
CA GLU A 144 13.89 -4.44 11.48
C GLU A 144 15.04 -4.49 12.48
N GLU A 145 15.52 -3.34 12.97
CA GLU A 145 16.56 -3.28 14.00
C GLU A 145 16.08 -3.84 15.35
N ASN A 146 14.83 -3.58 15.73
CA ASN A 146 14.25 -4.13 16.97
C ASN A 146 13.99 -5.64 16.88
N LEU A 147 13.77 -6.19 15.69
CA LEU A 147 13.69 -7.65 15.47
C LEU A 147 15.03 -8.37 15.70
N VAL A 148 16.16 -7.65 15.75
CA VAL A 148 17.48 -8.21 16.11
C VAL A 148 17.64 -8.34 17.64
N LEU A 149 16.73 -7.74 18.43
CA LEU A 149 16.77 -7.74 19.89
C LEU A 149 15.72 -8.63 20.57
N LEU A 150 14.93 -9.39 19.78
CA LEU A 150 14.06 -10.47 20.24
C LEU A 150 14.68 -11.84 19.89
#